data_AF-A0A8C6WBW3-F1
#
_entry.id   AF-A0A8C6WBW3-F1
#
_cell.length_a   1.000
_cell.length_b   1.000
_cell.length_c   1.000
_cell.angle_alpha   90.00
_cell.angle_beta   90.00
_cell.angle_gamma   90.00
#
_symmetry.space_group_name_H-M   'P 1'
#
loop_
_entity.id
_entity.type
_entity.pdbx_description
1 polymer ?
#
loop_
_entity_poly.entity_id
_entity_poly.type
_entity_poly.pdbx_seq_one_letter_code
_entity_poly.pdbx_strand_id
1 'polypeptide(L)'
;ATETRMRGFVFTRHSQTTAAPSCPEGTQPLYSGFSLLFVQGNERAHGQDLGTLGSCLQRFTTMPFLFCNVNRVCNFASRNDYSYWLSTPAPMPTDMAPITGKALEPYISRCTVCEGPAMVIAVHSQTTTIPPCPHGWVSLWKGFSFIMKTHSINGESWSVRKHHKPLPGVHEGKTVKKPKETAPLGFLK
;
A
#
# COMPACT_ATOMS: atom_id res chain seq x y z
N ALA A 1 9.51 14.58 28.06
CA ALA A 1 9.14 14.03 26.73
C ALA A 1 8.04 13.01 26.94
N THR A 2 6.87 13.20 26.33
CA THR A 2 5.76 12.25 26.38
C THR A 2 6.12 11.04 25.52
N GLU A 3 6.39 9.91 26.16
CA GLU A 3 6.72 8.66 25.48
C GLU A 3 5.48 8.18 24.69
N THR A 4 5.58 8.20 23.36
CA THR A 4 4.49 7.79 22.48
C THR A 4 4.43 6.26 22.47
N ARG A 5 3.63 5.69 23.37
CA ARG A 5 3.48 4.24 23.50
C ARG A 5 2.83 3.64 22.25
N MET A 6 3.57 2.77 21.57
CA MET A 6 3.11 1.97 20.44
C MET A 6 2.01 1.00 20.88
N ARG A 7 0.96 0.85 20.06
CA ARG A 7 -0.24 0.06 20.41
C ARG A 7 -0.58 -1.02 19.38
N GLY A 8 0.34 -1.36 18.48
CA GLY A 8 0.12 -2.39 17.46
C GLY A 8 -0.70 -1.94 16.24
N PHE A 9 -0.89 -0.63 16.02
CA PHE A 9 -1.58 -0.15 14.82
C PHE A 9 -0.60 -0.09 13.65
N VAL A 10 -0.70 -1.04 12.73
CA VAL A 10 0.21 -1.18 11.60
C VAL A 10 -0.42 -0.61 10.32
N PHE A 11 0.37 0.14 9.56
CA PHE A 11 -0.01 0.63 8.24
C PHE A 11 1.19 0.66 7.29
N THR A 12 0.93 0.75 6.00
CA THR A 12 1.97 0.78 4.96
C THR A 12 2.00 2.11 4.24
N ARG A 13 3.21 2.60 3.96
CA ARG A 13 3.46 3.76 3.07
C ARG A 13 4.19 3.29 1.81
N HIS A 14 3.76 3.80 0.67
CA HIS A 14 4.37 3.52 -0.64
C HIS A 14 5.02 4.79 -1.18
N SER A 15 6.21 4.69 -1.78
CA SER A 15 6.92 5.86 -2.31
C SER A 15 6.56 6.17 -3.76
N GLN A 16 6.13 5.19 -4.54
CA GLN A 16 6.07 5.27 -6.01
C GLN A 16 7.41 5.68 -6.61
N THR A 17 8.52 5.33 -5.95
CA THR A 17 9.89 5.56 -6.41
C THR A 17 10.75 4.35 -6.04
N THR A 18 12.00 4.34 -6.50
CA THR A 18 13.01 3.33 -6.13
C THR A 18 13.53 3.51 -4.70
N ALA A 19 13.21 4.61 -4.03
CA ALA A 19 13.63 4.88 -2.65
C ALA A 19 12.55 4.42 -1.65
N ALA A 20 12.97 3.76 -0.57
CA ALA A 20 12.05 3.40 0.51
C ALA A 20 11.52 4.67 1.21
N PRO A 21 10.20 4.80 1.42
CA PRO A 21 9.64 5.97 2.10
C PRO A 21 9.95 5.93 3.60
N SER A 22 10.17 7.09 4.21
CA SER A 22 10.29 7.21 5.66
C SER A 22 8.93 7.04 6.35
N CYS A 23 8.92 6.53 7.57
CA CYS A 23 7.71 6.53 8.39
C CYS A 23 7.37 7.97 8.83
N PRO A 24 6.08 8.35 8.88
CA PRO A 24 5.64 9.65 9.39
C PRO A 24 6.07 9.89 10.84
N GLU A 25 6.09 11.17 11.24
CA GLU A 25 6.40 11.56 12.62
C GLU A 25 5.45 10.87 13.63
N GLY A 26 6.01 10.43 14.76
CA GLY A 26 5.27 9.71 15.80
C GLY A 26 4.99 8.23 15.48
N THR A 27 5.59 7.68 14.43
CA THR A 27 5.48 6.26 14.04
C THR A 27 6.86 5.64 13.87
N GLN A 28 6.96 4.32 14.04
CA GLN A 28 8.24 3.59 13.95
C GLN A 28 8.25 2.61 12.76
N PRO A 29 9.36 2.50 12.02
CA PRO A 29 9.48 1.53 10.94
C PRO A 29 9.59 0.11 11.49
N LEU A 30 8.85 -0.82 10.89
CA LEU A 30 9.00 -2.25 11.13
C LEU A 30 9.92 -2.89 10.10
N TYR A 31 9.62 -2.71 8.81
CA TYR A 31 10.45 -3.18 7.70
C TYR A 31 10.14 -2.44 6.40
N SER A 32 11.02 -2.58 5.40
CA SER A 32 10.82 -2.05 4.05
C SER A 32 10.79 -3.16 3.00
N GLY A 33 10.13 -2.89 1.87
CA GLY A 33 9.91 -3.87 0.81
C GLY A 33 9.49 -3.24 -0.52
N PHE A 34 8.80 -4.03 -1.33
CA PHE A 34 8.29 -3.70 -2.65
C PHE A 34 6.75 -3.67 -2.64
N SER A 35 6.19 -2.75 -3.42
CA SER A 35 4.78 -2.39 -3.39
C SER A 35 3.92 -3.33 -4.23
N LEU A 36 3.39 -4.39 -3.63
CA LEU A 36 2.43 -5.30 -4.26
C LEU A 36 1.04 -4.64 -4.33
N LEU A 37 0.42 -4.68 -5.51
CA LEU A 37 -0.94 -4.18 -5.72
C LEU A 37 -1.96 -5.34 -5.70
N PHE A 38 -1.79 -6.33 -6.57
CA PHE A 38 -2.61 -7.54 -6.62
C PHE A 38 -1.89 -8.66 -7.37
N VAL A 39 -2.39 -9.88 -7.20
CA VAL A 39 -1.97 -11.07 -7.97
C VAL A 39 -3.16 -11.59 -8.77
N GLN A 40 -2.89 -12.28 -9.87
CA GLN A 40 -3.90 -12.96 -10.66
C GLN A 40 -3.46 -14.40 -10.87
N GLY A 41 -4.23 -15.34 -10.34
CA GLY A 41 -3.97 -16.77 -10.45
C GLY A 41 -5.19 -17.48 -11.01
N ASN A 42 -5.00 -18.35 -12.00
CA ASN A 42 -6.10 -19.06 -12.67
C ASN A 42 -7.22 -18.08 -13.10
N GLU A 43 -6.80 -17.00 -13.76
CA GLU A 43 -7.64 -15.89 -14.26
C GLU A 43 -8.38 -15.09 -13.17
N ARG A 44 -8.19 -15.37 -11.88
CA ARG A 44 -8.84 -14.64 -10.79
C ARG A 44 -7.90 -13.68 -10.11
N ALA A 45 -8.29 -12.40 -10.09
CA ALA A 45 -7.54 -11.36 -9.40
C ALA A 45 -7.81 -11.36 -7.88
N HIS A 46 -6.76 -11.22 -7.08
CA HIS A 46 -6.81 -11.05 -5.64
C HIS A 46 -5.87 -9.92 -5.21
N GLY A 47 -6.44 -8.85 -4.66
CA GLY A 47 -5.70 -7.65 -4.25
C GLY A 47 -5.59 -7.50 -2.74
N GLN A 48 -4.53 -6.83 -2.31
CA GLN A 48 -4.34 -6.40 -0.92
C GLN A 48 -4.60 -4.91 -0.80
N ASP A 49 -5.14 -4.44 0.32
CA ASP A 49 -5.26 -3.01 0.58
C ASP A 49 -3.86 -2.37 0.71
N LEU A 50 -3.62 -1.24 0.03
CA LEU A 50 -2.30 -0.56 0.04
C LEU A 50 -1.98 0.04 1.42
N GLY A 51 -2.98 0.22 2.29
CA GLY A 51 -2.78 0.65 3.66
C GLY A 51 -2.36 -0.47 4.62
N THR A 52 -2.38 -1.74 4.18
CA THR A 52 -2.08 -2.90 5.03
C THR A 52 -0.68 -3.45 4.80
N LEU A 53 -0.14 -4.20 5.75
CA LEU A 53 1.19 -4.82 5.63
C LEU A 53 1.30 -5.80 4.44
N GLY A 54 0.18 -6.37 3.98
CA GLY A 54 0.15 -7.33 2.87
C GLY A 54 0.52 -6.73 1.51
N SER A 55 0.43 -5.40 1.35
CA SER A 55 0.89 -4.72 0.13
C SER A 55 2.40 -4.48 0.10
N CYS A 56 3.14 -4.80 1.16
CA CYS A 56 4.58 -4.57 1.25
C CYS A 56 5.36 -5.88 1.44
N LEU A 57 5.81 -6.47 0.33
CA LEU A 57 6.59 -7.70 0.35
C LEU A 57 8.09 -7.39 0.44
N GLN A 58 8.80 -8.06 1.35
CA GLN A 58 10.25 -7.84 1.54
C GLN A 58 11.09 -8.21 0.32
N ARG A 59 10.63 -9.17 -0.49
CA ARG A 59 11.29 -9.63 -1.71
C ARG A 59 10.40 -9.42 -2.92
N PHE A 60 11.01 -8.91 -3.99
CA PHE A 60 10.37 -8.83 -5.29
C PHE A 60 10.53 -10.14 -6.05
N THR A 61 9.49 -10.55 -6.73
CA THR A 61 9.49 -11.61 -7.73
C THR A 61 8.32 -11.36 -8.68
N THR A 62 8.49 -11.70 -9.96
CA THR A 62 7.40 -11.64 -10.93
C THR A 62 6.30 -12.67 -10.62
N MET A 63 6.60 -13.70 -9.82
CA MET A 63 5.67 -14.74 -9.36
C MET A 63 5.80 -14.97 -7.84
N PRO A 64 5.08 -14.23 -6.99
CA PRO A 64 5.18 -14.31 -5.52
C PRO A 64 4.33 -15.41 -4.89
N PHE A 65 3.76 -16.32 -5.67
CA PHE A 65 2.90 -17.38 -5.17
C PHE A 65 3.06 -18.67 -5.98
N LEU A 66 2.53 -19.75 -5.42
CA LEU A 66 2.39 -21.06 -6.06
C LEU A 66 0.94 -21.52 -5.93
N PHE A 67 0.55 -22.48 -6.74
CA PHE A 67 -0.77 -23.12 -6.63
C PHE A 67 -0.61 -24.62 -6.47
N CYS A 68 -1.50 -25.24 -5.69
CA CYS A 68 -1.54 -26.68 -5.47
C CYS A 68 -2.90 -27.22 -5.89
N ASN A 69 -2.92 -28.40 -6.50
CA ASN A 69 -4.16 -29.08 -6.88
C ASN A 69 -4.63 -30.05 -5.78
N VAL A 70 -5.81 -30.63 -5.97
CA VAL A 70 -6.41 -31.61 -5.03
C VAL A 70 -5.58 -32.88 -4.86
N ASN A 71 -4.70 -33.18 -5.83
CA ASN A 71 -3.78 -34.32 -5.80
C ASN A 71 -2.48 -34.01 -5.04
N ARG A 72 -2.43 -32.90 -4.29
CA ARG A 72 -1.26 -32.44 -3.50
C ARG A 72 -0.02 -32.16 -4.36
N VAL A 73 -0.18 -31.90 -5.65
CA VAL A 73 0.89 -31.45 -6.54
C VAL A 73 0.87 -29.94 -6.61
N CYS A 74 1.98 -29.32 -6.23
CA CYS A 74 2.18 -27.87 -6.27
C CYS A 74 3.07 -27.49 -7.45
N ASN A 75 2.69 -26.43 -8.15
CA ASN A 75 3.43 -25.91 -9.29
C ASN A 75 3.80 -24.45 -9.04
N PHE A 76 5.00 -24.07 -9.44
CA PHE A 76 5.54 -22.72 -9.28
C PHE A 76 5.92 -22.15 -10.63
N ALA A 77 5.38 -20.96 -10.95
CA ALA A 77 5.64 -20.25 -12.22
C ALA A 77 5.45 -21.12 -13.49
N SER A 78 4.59 -22.14 -13.43
CA SER A 78 4.36 -23.11 -14.53
C SER A 78 3.07 -22.83 -15.32
N ARG A 79 2.42 -21.70 -15.07
CA ARG A 79 1.19 -21.22 -15.72
C ARG A 79 1.31 -19.73 -16.06
N ASN A 80 0.41 -19.25 -16.89
CA ASN A 80 0.26 -17.83 -17.26
C ASN A 80 -0.47 -17.04 -16.16
N ASP A 81 0.12 -17.05 -14.97
CA ASP A 81 -0.34 -16.27 -13.83
C ASP A 81 0.43 -14.93 -13.79
N TYR A 82 -0.13 -13.93 -13.10
CA TYR A 82 0.42 -12.56 -13.10
C TYR A 82 0.55 -11.98 -11.70
N SER A 83 1.50 -11.05 -11.52
CA SER A 83 1.59 -10.18 -10.34
C SER A 83 1.72 -8.73 -10.76
N TYR A 84 1.10 -7.84 -9.98
CA TYR A 84 1.03 -6.41 -10.26
C TYR A 84 1.61 -5.62 -9.10
N TRP A 85 2.47 -4.68 -9.44
CA TRP A 85 3.24 -3.88 -8.50
C TRP A 85 3.01 -2.39 -8.79
N LEU A 86 3.06 -1.53 -7.77
CA LEU A 86 3.09 -0.09 -8.01
C LEU A 86 4.39 0.26 -8.74
N SER A 87 4.30 1.10 -9.75
CA SER A 87 5.44 1.50 -10.56
C SER A 87 6.08 2.80 -10.08
N THR A 88 7.26 3.09 -10.62
CA THR A 88 7.92 4.39 -10.51
C THR A 88 7.64 5.26 -11.75
N PRO A 89 8.07 6.53 -11.78
CA PRO A 89 8.05 7.38 -12.97
C PRO A 89 9.08 7.01 -14.05
N ALA A 90 9.79 5.88 -13.91
CA ALA A 90 10.77 5.46 -14.91
C ALA A 90 10.10 5.27 -16.29
N PRO A 91 10.65 5.85 -17.37
CA PRO A 91 10.06 5.75 -18.70
C PRO A 91 10.18 4.32 -19.24
N MET A 92 9.16 3.88 -19.98
CA MET A 92 9.21 2.60 -20.69
C MET A 92 10.31 2.64 -21.77
N PRO A 93 11.00 1.51 -22.02
CA PRO A 93 11.90 1.36 -23.15
C PRO A 93 11.23 1.72 -24.47
N THR A 94 12.00 2.32 -25.39
CA THR A 94 11.49 2.82 -26.68
C THR A 94 10.98 1.72 -27.61
N ASP A 95 11.51 0.50 -27.45
CA ASP A 95 11.10 -0.68 -28.20
C ASP A 95 9.79 -1.32 -27.67
N MET A 96 9.28 -0.83 -26.54
CA MET A 96 8.09 -1.35 -25.84
C MET A 96 8.19 -2.85 -25.52
N ALA A 97 9.40 -3.39 -25.47
CA ALA A 97 9.63 -4.80 -25.19
C ALA A 97 9.40 -5.11 -23.69
N PRO A 98 8.97 -6.33 -23.35
CA PRO A 98 8.86 -6.75 -21.96
C PRO A 98 10.20 -6.68 -21.22
N ILE A 99 10.20 -6.04 -20.06
CA ILE A 99 11.39 -5.91 -19.20
C ILE A 99 11.52 -7.16 -18.33
N THR A 100 12.72 -7.71 -18.22
CA THR A 100 12.96 -8.96 -17.47
C THR A 100 14.16 -8.86 -16.53
N GLY A 101 14.19 -9.75 -15.53
CA GLY A 101 15.31 -9.86 -14.60
C GLY A 101 15.58 -8.58 -13.80
N LYS A 102 16.87 -8.27 -13.58
CA LYS A 102 17.30 -7.10 -12.80
C LYS A 102 16.92 -5.76 -13.43
N ALA A 103 16.66 -5.72 -14.73
CA ALA A 103 16.23 -4.49 -15.41
C ALA A 103 14.87 -3.98 -14.92
N LEU A 104 14.10 -4.80 -14.18
CA LEU A 104 12.86 -4.39 -13.54
C LEU A 104 13.07 -3.46 -12.34
N GLU A 105 14.23 -3.50 -11.67
CA GLU A 105 14.47 -2.76 -10.41
C GLU A 105 14.10 -1.26 -10.47
N PRO A 106 14.41 -0.50 -11.53
CA PRO A 106 14.05 0.91 -11.62
C PRO A 106 12.54 1.17 -11.68
N TYR A 107 11.75 0.18 -12.09
CA TYR A 107 10.31 0.31 -12.34
C TYR A 107 9.46 -0.05 -11.14
N ILE A 108 10.00 -0.69 -10.11
CA ILE A 108 9.22 -1.19 -8.97
C ILE A 108 9.27 -0.22 -7.78
N SER A 109 8.09 0.24 -7.34
CA SER A 109 7.93 1.11 -6.18
C SER A 109 8.32 0.41 -4.87
N ARG A 110 9.00 1.15 -3.99
CA ARG A 110 9.29 0.71 -2.62
C ARG A 110 8.19 1.08 -1.62
N CYS A 111 8.20 0.39 -0.50
CA CYS A 111 7.28 0.62 0.61
C CYS A 111 7.96 0.42 1.96
N THR A 112 7.37 0.99 3.00
CA THR A 112 7.77 0.81 4.40
C THR A 112 6.52 0.57 5.22
N VAL A 113 6.55 -0.47 6.05
CA VAL A 113 5.53 -0.78 7.03
C VAL A 113 5.90 -0.07 8.33
N CYS A 114 4.94 0.68 8.86
CA CYS A 114 5.11 1.49 10.05
C CYS A 114 4.11 1.04 11.11
N GLU A 115 4.53 1.09 12.37
CA GLU A 115 3.64 0.96 13.52
C GLU A 115 3.39 2.35 14.11
N GLY A 116 2.17 2.61 14.57
CA GLY A 116 1.77 3.86 15.20
C GLY A 116 1.05 3.66 16.55
N PRO A 117 0.86 4.75 17.30
CA PRO A 117 0.19 4.73 18.61
C PRO A 117 -1.33 4.60 18.52
N ALA A 118 -1.93 4.85 17.35
CA ALA A 118 -3.37 4.85 17.14
C ALA A 118 -3.74 4.49 15.70
N MET A 119 -5.03 4.25 15.45
CA MET A 119 -5.56 3.96 14.12
C MET A 119 -5.27 5.09 13.13
N VAL A 120 -5.00 4.70 11.89
CA VAL A 120 -4.81 5.58 10.73
C VAL A 120 -6.02 5.47 9.81
N ILE A 121 -6.54 6.61 9.36
CA ILE A 121 -7.65 6.67 8.38
C ILE A 121 -7.30 7.54 7.19
N ALA A 122 -8.00 7.29 6.09
CA ALA A 122 -8.08 8.16 4.93
C ALA A 122 -9.28 9.10 5.05
N VAL A 123 -9.11 10.35 4.67
CA VAL A 123 -10.22 11.28 4.43
C VAL A 123 -10.12 11.80 3.01
N HIS A 124 -11.24 11.72 2.27
CA HIS A 124 -11.32 12.11 0.86
C HIS A 124 -12.22 13.34 0.73
N SER A 125 -11.78 14.38 0.03
CA SER A 125 -12.54 15.63 -0.12
C SER A 125 -13.64 15.56 -1.18
N GLN A 126 -13.50 14.64 -2.15
CA GLN A 126 -14.25 14.64 -3.41
C GLN A 126 -14.11 15.94 -4.22
N THR A 127 -13.04 16.71 -3.95
CA THR A 127 -12.70 17.97 -4.60
C THR A 127 -11.19 18.07 -4.85
N THR A 128 -10.76 19.13 -5.54
CA THR A 128 -9.34 19.47 -5.72
C THR A 128 -8.67 20.03 -4.46
N THR A 129 -9.45 20.31 -3.41
CA THR A 129 -8.92 20.82 -2.15
C THR A 129 -8.58 19.66 -1.21
N ILE A 130 -7.49 19.80 -0.46
CA ILE A 130 -7.08 18.80 0.54
C ILE A 130 -8.08 18.85 1.71
N PRO A 131 -8.70 17.72 2.11
CA PRO A 131 -9.64 17.72 3.21
C PRO A 131 -8.94 17.96 4.56
N PRO A 132 -9.54 18.71 5.48
CA PRO A 132 -9.01 18.85 6.84
C PRO A 132 -9.12 17.53 7.61
N CYS A 133 -8.24 17.33 8.59
CA CYS A 133 -8.32 16.18 9.50
C CYS A 133 -9.55 16.34 10.42
N PRO A 134 -10.24 15.25 10.80
CA PRO A 134 -11.31 15.33 11.79
C PRO A 134 -10.79 15.84 13.14
N HIS A 135 -11.67 16.38 13.96
CA HIS A 135 -11.29 16.89 15.28
C HIS A 135 -10.59 15.80 16.11
N GLY A 136 -9.41 16.12 16.65
CA GLY A 136 -8.59 15.17 17.40
C GLY A 136 -7.72 14.23 16.55
N TRP A 137 -7.53 14.50 15.26
CA TRP A 137 -6.61 13.77 14.37
C TRP A 137 -5.43 14.65 13.93
N VAL A 138 -4.32 14.01 13.55
CA VAL A 138 -3.11 14.64 13.04
C VAL A 138 -2.85 14.15 11.62
N SER A 139 -2.47 15.05 10.72
CA SER A 139 -2.11 14.71 9.34
C SER A 139 -0.79 13.93 9.31
N LEU A 140 -0.77 12.79 8.61
CA LEU A 140 0.45 12.03 8.34
C LEU A 140 1.01 12.36 6.96
N TRP A 141 0.17 12.32 5.92
CA TRP A 141 0.55 12.72 4.56
C TRP A 141 -0.68 13.12 3.73
N LYS A 142 -0.42 13.79 2.61
CA LYS A 142 -1.40 14.21 1.61
C LYS A 142 -1.15 13.44 0.31
N GLY A 143 -2.20 13.20 -0.46
CA GLY A 143 -2.09 12.49 -1.73
C GLY A 143 -3.38 12.56 -2.56
N PHE A 144 -3.51 11.61 -3.49
CA PHE A 144 -4.68 11.46 -4.34
C PHE A 144 -5.47 10.21 -3.96
N SER A 145 -6.77 10.28 -4.12
CA SER A 145 -7.68 9.18 -3.81
C SER A 145 -7.55 8.06 -4.84
N PHE A 146 -6.94 6.94 -4.45
CA PHE A 146 -6.80 5.75 -5.28
C PHE A 146 -7.74 4.64 -4.82
N ILE A 147 -8.41 4.01 -5.77
CA ILE A 147 -9.59 3.23 -5.45
C ILE A 147 -9.62 1.89 -6.18
N MET A 148 -9.42 1.90 -7.50
CA MET A 148 -9.58 0.70 -8.31
C MET A 148 -8.68 0.80 -9.52
N LYS A 149 -7.97 -0.29 -9.78
CA LYS A 149 -7.35 -0.55 -11.07
C LYS A 149 -8.15 -1.64 -11.74
N THR A 150 -8.55 -1.38 -12.98
CA THR A 150 -9.03 -2.42 -13.88
C THR A 150 -7.88 -2.88 -14.75
N HIS A 151 -7.82 -4.18 -15.00
CA HIS A 151 -6.93 -4.76 -16.00
C HIS A 151 -7.74 -5.70 -16.89
N SER A 152 -7.52 -5.60 -18.20
CA SER A 152 -8.09 -6.52 -19.18
C SER A 152 -7.00 -7.48 -19.64
N ILE A 153 -7.18 -8.78 -19.44
CA ILE A 153 -6.33 -9.82 -20.05
C ILE A 153 -7.27 -10.73 -20.84
N ASN A 154 -6.94 -11.02 -22.09
CA ASN A 154 -7.70 -11.93 -22.96
C ASN A 154 -9.20 -11.57 -23.12
N GLY A 155 -9.55 -10.29 -23.02
CA GLY A 155 -10.94 -9.81 -23.15
C GLY A 155 -11.76 -9.82 -21.85
N GLU A 156 -11.20 -10.35 -20.76
CA GLU A 156 -11.83 -10.34 -19.43
C GLU A 156 -11.31 -9.17 -18.59
N SER A 157 -12.22 -8.29 -18.17
CA SER A 157 -11.91 -7.12 -17.35
C SER A 157 -12.04 -7.44 -15.86
N TRP A 158 -10.92 -7.46 -15.17
CA TRP A 158 -10.87 -7.67 -13.72
C TRP A 158 -10.78 -6.34 -12.99
N SER A 159 -11.67 -6.17 -12.03
CA SER A 159 -11.73 -5.00 -11.16
C SER A 159 -11.36 -5.40 -9.75
N VAL A 160 -10.20 -4.95 -9.26
CA VAL A 160 -9.88 -5.08 -7.83
C VAL A 160 -10.56 -3.91 -7.11
N ARG A 161 -11.78 -4.16 -6.60
CA ARG A 161 -12.48 -3.20 -5.74
C ARG A 161 -11.68 -2.97 -4.46
N LYS A 162 -11.11 -1.78 -4.29
CA LYS A 162 -10.93 -1.21 -2.95
C LYS A 162 -12.12 -0.32 -2.67
N HIS A 163 -12.52 -0.22 -1.41
CA HIS A 163 -13.73 0.53 -1.03
C HIS A 163 -13.68 1.97 -1.61
N HIS A 164 -14.76 2.36 -2.32
CA HIS A 164 -15.09 3.64 -3.00
C HIS A 164 -14.73 3.75 -4.51
N LYS A 165 -14.83 4.91 -5.21
CA LYS A 165 -14.66 5.12 -6.70
C LYS A 165 -13.47 6.07 -7.03
N PRO A 166 -12.55 5.82 -8.00
CA PRO A 166 -11.47 6.75 -8.33
C PRO A 166 -12.05 7.94 -9.09
N LEU A 167 -11.91 9.13 -8.52
CA LEU A 167 -12.28 10.39 -9.15
C LEU A 167 -10.98 11.17 -9.42
N PRO A 168 -10.60 11.39 -10.69
CA PRO A 168 -9.47 12.24 -11.03
C PRO A 168 -9.65 13.62 -10.38
N GLY A 169 -8.62 14.11 -9.71
CA GLY A 169 -8.64 15.40 -9.01
C GLY A 169 -9.10 15.36 -7.55
N VAL A 170 -9.45 14.20 -6.99
CA VAL A 170 -9.87 14.09 -5.59
C VAL A 170 -8.68 13.87 -4.66
N HIS A 171 -8.45 14.84 -3.79
CA HIS A 171 -7.36 14.80 -2.82
C HIS A 171 -7.74 13.96 -1.58
N GLU A 172 -6.75 13.25 -1.06
CA GLU A 172 -6.84 12.46 0.16
C GLU A 172 -5.85 13.00 1.20
N GLY A 173 -6.30 13.07 2.46
CA GLY A 173 -5.44 13.26 3.62
C GLY A 173 -5.45 11.99 4.47
N LYS A 174 -4.28 11.39 4.70
CA LYS A 174 -4.14 10.30 5.67
C LYS A 174 -3.80 10.87 7.03
N THR A 175 -4.48 10.38 8.06
CA THR A 175 -4.48 11.00 9.40
C THR A 175 -4.42 9.93 10.48
N VAL A 176 -3.77 10.25 11.61
CA VAL A 176 -3.71 9.40 12.82
C VAL A 176 -4.48 10.05 13.95
N LYS A 177 -5.19 9.25 14.77
CA LYS A 177 -5.91 9.78 15.93
C LYS A 177 -4.92 10.25 16.98
N LYS A 178 -5.12 11.45 17.55
CA LYS A 178 -4.31 11.92 18.68
C LYS A 178 -4.45 10.94 19.86
N PRO A 179 -3.35 10.59 20.54
CA PRO A 179 -3.44 9.93 21.83
C PRO A 179 -4.33 10.77 22.75
N LYS A 180 -5.25 10.13 23.50
CA LYS A 180 -5.87 10.83 24.63
C LYS A 180 -4.72 11.21 25.57
N GLU A 181 -4.54 12.51 25.86
CA GLU A 181 -3.74 12.92 27.00
C GLU A 181 -4.26 12.15 28.20
N THR A 182 -3.41 11.30 28.75
CA THR A 182 -3.71 10.73 30.06
C THR A 182 -3.48 11.91 30.97
N ALA A 183 -4.56 12.52 31.47
CA ALA A 183 -4.45 13.51 32.54
C ALA A 183 -3.51 12.91 33.60
N PRO A 184 -2.52 13.66 34.11
CA PRO A 184 -1.77 13.16 35.24
C PRO A 184 -2.81 12.80 36.31
N LEU A 185 -2.77 11.57 36.81
CA LEU A 185 -3.43 11.27 38.07
C LEU A 185 -2.78 12.20 39.10
N GLY A 186 -3.42 13.35 39.31
CA GLY A 186 -3.17 14.16 40.47
C GLY A 186 -3.58 13.32 41.66
N PHE A 187 -2.59 12.82 42.39
CA PHE A 187 -2.81 12.46 43.78
C PHE A 187 -3.11 13.76 44.52
N LEU A 188 -4.40 14.01 44.74
CA LEU A 188 -4.86 14.94 45.76
C LEU A 188 -5.20 14.11 47.00
N LYS A 189 -4.38 14.35 48.02
CA LYS A 189 -4.27 13.75 49.37
C LYS A 189 -3.55 12.41 49.48
#